data_AF-A0A940SYT9-F1
#
_entry.id   AF-A0A940SYT9-F1
#
_cell.length_a   1.000
_cell.length_b   1.000
_cell.length_c   1.000
_cell.angle_alpha   90.00
_cell.angle_beta   90.00
_cell.angle_gamma   90.00
#
_symmetry.space_group_name_H-M   'P 1'
#
loop_
_entity.id
_entity.type
_entity.pdbx_description
1 polymer ?
#
loop_
_entity_poly.entity_id
_entity_poly.type
_entity_poly.pdbx_seq_one_letter_code
_entity_poly.pdbx_strand_id
1 'polypeptide(L)'
;MSLREQIESGLFKEAKKGALDLPPDELETLLIECSYDSSNMCFYLFIQYLIFEKNTADLQSIAATLLIISYPHINGAYSLAYKHMKLANDLAPQDPSYKEGLGFFSDIPDDVID
;
A
#
# COMPACT_ATOMS: atom_id res chain seq x y z
N MET A 1 11.10 20.71 -2.51
CA MET A 1 10.18 19.74 -3.12
C MET A 1 9.55 18.97 -1.98
N SER A 2 8.22 18.94 -1.92
CA SER A 2 7.47 18.19 -0.91
C SER A 2 7.65 16.69 -1.14
N LEU A 3 7.31 15.87 -0.12
CA LEU A 3 7.32 14.40 -0.27
C LEU A 3 6.45 13.96 -1.45
N ARG A 4 5.26 14.55 -1.58
CA ARG A 4 4.34 14.32 -2.70
C ARG A 4 5.01 14.57 -4.05
N GLU A 5 5.57 15.76 -4.24
CA GLU A 5 6.22 16.15 -5.50
C GLU A 5 7.41 15.23 -5.85
N GLN A 6 8.16 14.79 -4.84
CA GLN A 6 9.26 13.84 -5.02
C GLN A 6 8.76 12.48 -5.51
N ILE A 7 7.67 11.96 -4.90
CA ILE A 7 7.05 10.70 -5.32
C ILE A 7 6.49 10.82 -6.74
N GLU A 8 5.72 11.86 -7.02
CA GLU A 8 5.14 12.10 -8.35
C GLU A 8 6.20 12.27 -9.44
N SER A 9 7.39 12.78 -9.08
CA SER A 9 8.53 12.92 -9.99
C SER A 9 9.43 11.68 -10.08
N GLY A 10 9.10 10.58 -9.39
CA GLY A 10 9.90 9.35 -9.37
C GLY A 10 11.20 9.43 -8.57
N LEU A 11 11.39 10.47 -7.77
CA LEU A 11 12.57 10.69 -6.92
C LEU A 11 12.47 9.88 -5.62
N PHE A 12 12.33 8.56 -5.75
CA PHE A 12 11.99 7.66 -4.63
C PHE A 12 13.07 7.59 -3.55
N LYS A 13 14.35 7.75 -3.92
CA LYS A 13 15.45 7.74 -2.95
C LYS A 13 15.38 8.97 -2.04
N GLU A 14 15.02 10.13 -2.59
CA GLU A 14 14.82 11.38 -1.87
C GLU A 14 13.54 11.32 -1.05
N ALA A 15 12.44 10.86 -1.65
CA ALA A 15 11.14 10.67 -0.98
C ALA A 15 11.25 9.74 0.24
N LYS A 16 12.02 8.65 0.12
CA LYS A 16 12.27 7.71 1.23
C LYS A 16 12.83 8.41 2.46
N LYS A 17 13.69 9.42 2.31
CA LYS A 17 14.26 10.13 3.46
C LYS A 17 13.17 10.81 4.29
N GLY A 18 12.17 11.41 3.64
CA GLY A 18 11.04 12.02 4.34
C GLY A 18 10.01 11.00 4.83
N ALA A 19 9.84 9.88 4.13
CA ALA A 19 8.90 8.82 4.54
C ALA A 19 9.38 8.01 5.75
N LEU A 20 10.70 7.86 5.95
CA LEU A 20 11.28 7.10 7.07
C LEU A 20 11.06 7.75 8.45
N ASP A 21 10.74 9.05 8.47
CA ASP A 21 10.46 9.78 9.70
C ASP A 21 8.99 9.66 10.14
N LEU A 22 8.13 9.08 9.29
CA LEU A 22 6.70 8.93 9.56
C LEU A 22 6.40 7.56 10.20
N PRO A 23 5.54 7.52 11.23
CA PRO A 23 4.84 6.32 11.63
C PRO A 23 4.08 5.66 10.45
N PRO A 24 3.92 4.33 10.42
CA PRO A 24 3.25 3.65 9.31
C PRO A 24 1.84 4.16 9.00
N ASP A 25 1.05 4.48 10.02
CA ASP A 25 -0.31 5.02 9.89
C ASP A 25 -0.33 6.44 9.31
N GLU A 26 0.62 7.29 9.69
CA GLU A 26 0.80 8.61 9.09
C GLU A 26 1.24 8.51 7.62
N LEU A 27 2.16 7.58 7.32
CA LEU A 27 2.58 7.32 5.95
C LEU A 27 1.42 6.80 5.09
N GLU A 28 0.63 5.86 5.62
CA GLU A 28 -0.56 5.33 4.96
C GLU A 28 -1.54 6.44 4.59
N THR A 29 -1.89 7.28 5.58
CA THR A 29 -2.83 8.39 5.42
C THR A 29 -2.34 9.36 4.34
N LEU A 30 -1.07 9.75 4.40
CA LEU A 30 -0.46 10.65 3.43
C LEU A 30 -0.50 10.07 2.02
N LEU A 31 -0.15 8.79 1.86
CA LEU A 31 -0.13 8.15 0.55
C LEU A 31 -1.54 8.06 -0.04
N ILE A 32 -2.54 7.66 0.77
CA ILE A 32 -3.95 7.60 0.35
C ILE A 32 -4.46 8.97 -0.09
N GLU A 33 -4.25 10.00 0.73
CA GLU A 33 -4.69 11.38 0.42
C GLU A 33 -4.07 11.86 -0.90
N CYS A 34 -2.79 11.55 -1.15
CA CYS A 34 -2.12 11.96 -2.37
C CYS A 34 -2.54 11.14 -3.60
N SER A 35 -2.78 9.84 -3.45
CA SER A 35 -3.15 8.95 -4.56
C SER A 35 -4.61 9.08 -4.98
N TYR A 36 -5.51 9.34 -4.03
CA TYR A 36 -6.95 9.46 -4.30
C TYR A 36 -7.26 10.58 -5.30
N ASP A 37 -6.60 11.73 -5.15
CA ASP A 37 -6.84 12.91 -6.00
C ASP A 37 -6.25 12.81 -7.41
N SER A 38 -5.30 11.90 -7.64
CA SER A 38 -4.42 11.97 -8.81
C SER A 38 -4.55 10.80 -9.78
N SER A 39 -5.15 9.66 -9.37
CA SER A 39 -5.04 8.38 -10.08
C SER A 39 -3.58 8.02 -10.44
N ASN A 40 -2.61 8.61 -9.75
CA ASN A 40 -1.21 8.51 -10.09
C ASN A 40 -0.63 7.26 -9.42
N MET A 41 -0.19 6.29 -10.22
CA MET A 41 0.42 5.05 -9.72
C MET A 41 1.79 5.26 -9.07
N CYS A 42 2.41 6.45 -9.15
CA CYS A 42 3.70 6.73 -8.51
C CYS A 42 3.68 6.47 -7.00
N PHE A 43 2.56 6.68 -6.30
CA PHE A 43 2.44 6.38 -4.87
C PHE A 43 2.48 4.87 -4.61
N TYR A 44 1.80 4.08 -5.43
CA TYR A 44 1.92 2.63 -5.39
C TYR A 44 3.33 2.15 -5.75
N LEU A 45 3.96 2.71 -6.78
CA LEU A 45 5.33 2.36 -7.14
C LEU A 45 6.33 2.75 -6.04
N PHE A 46 6.09 3.83 -5.31
CA PHE A 46 6.89 4.23 -4.18
C PHE A 46 6.77 3.24 -3.00
N ILE A 47 5.56 2.78 -2.67
CA ILE A 47 5.42 1.75 -1.61
C ILE A 47 6.11 0.44 -2.02
N GLN A 48 6.04 0.04 -3.31
CA GLN A 48 6.77 -1.11 -3.82
C GLN A 48 8.29 -0.93 -3.72
N TYR A 49 8.80 0.28 -3.99
CA TYR A 49 10.21 0.60 -3.79
C TYR A 49 10.64 0.43 -2.33
N LEU A 50 9.81 0.86 -1.36
CA LEU A 50 10.09 0.67 0.06
C LEU A 50 10.05 -0.81 0.46
N ILE A 51 9.08 -1.58 -0.04
CA ILE A 51 8.99 -3.04 0.17
C ILE A 51 10.23 -3.75 -0.35
N PHE A 52 10.71 -3.38 -1.54
CA PHE A 52 11.92 -3.95 -2.13
C PHE A 52 13.17 -3.71 -1.26
N GLU A 53 13.27 -2.53 -0.66
CA GLU A 53 14.38 -2.17 0.23
C GLU A 53 14.28 -2.86 1.60
N LYS A 54 13.08 -2.96 2.16
CA LYS A 54 12.81 -3.61 3.43
C LYS A 54 11.37 -4.09 3.49
N ASN A 55 11.17 -5.38 3.27
CA ASN A 55 9.84 -5.97 3.31
C ASN A 55 9.32 -6.06 4.76
N THR A 56 8.27 -5.31 5.10
CA THR A 56 7.62 -5.33 6.42
C THR A 56 6.11 -5.53 6.28
N ALA A 57 5.47 -6.04 7.34
CA ALA A 57 4.03 -6.25 7.36
C ALA A 57 3.24 -4.94 7.14
N ASP A 58 3.67 -3.84 7.77
CA ASP A 58 3.05 -2.52 7.57
C ASP A 58 3.11 -2.05 6.12
N LEU A 59 4.25 -2.15 5.45
CA LEU A 59 4.39 -1.70 4.06
C LEU A 59 3.54 -2.56 3.11
N GLN A 60 3.44 -3.86 3.38
CA GLN A 60 2.54 -4.77 2.67
C GLN A 60 1.07 -4.37 2.90
N SER A 61 0.68 -4.07 4.14
CA SER A 61 -0.67 -3.60 4.46
C SER A 61 -1.01 -2.29 3.75
N ILE A 62 -0.11 -1.29 3.79
CA ILE A 62 -0.28 -0.01 3.09
C ILE A 62 -0.46 -0.22 1.58
N ALA A 63 0.33 -1.11 0.98
CA ALA A 63 0.20 -1.43 -0.44
C ALA A 63 -1.19 -2.02 -0.77
N ALA A 64 -1.70 -2.90 0.09
CA ALA A 64 -3.06 -3.43 -0.04
C ALA A 64 -4.12 -2.33 0.07
N THR A 65 -4.02 -1.45 1.08
CA THR A 65 -4.97 -0.35 1.27
C THR A 65 -4.99 0.59 0.07
N LEU A 66 -3.82 0.97 -0.47
CA LEU A 66 -3.74 1.84 -1.65
C LEU A 66 -4.48 1.23 -2.84
N LEU A 67 -4.30 -0.07 -3.08
CA LEU A 67 -4.98 -0.78 -4.16
C LEU A 67 -6.50 -0.81 -4.00
N ILE A 68 -7.00 -1.00 -2.77
CA ILE A 68 -8.44 -1.02 -2.47
C ILE A 68 -9.05 0.38 -2.55
N ILE A 69 -8.38 1.39 -1.98
CA ILE A 69 -8.97 2.72 -1.77
C ILE A 69 -8.72 3.64 -2.96
N SER A 70 -7.48 3.69 -3.44
CA SER A 70 -7.07 4.66 -4.47
C SER A 70 -7.12 4.10 -5.88
N TYR A 71 -6.98 2.77 -6.03
CA TYR A 71 -6.94 2.12 -7.33
C TYR A 71 -8.00 1.01 -7.54
N PRO A 72 -9.22 1.08 -6.96
CA PRO A 72 -10.20 0.00 -7.09
C PRO A 72 -10.66 -0.21 -8.55
N HIS A 73 -10.45 0.78 -9.41
CA HIS A 73 -10.81 0.76 -10.82
C HIS A 73 -9.78 0.03 -11.71
N ILE A 74 -8.60 -0.33 -11.18
CA ILE A 74 -7.58 -1.08 -11.92
C ILE A 74 -7.91 -2.57 -11.86
N ASN A 75 -7.98 -3.22 -13.02
CA ASN A 75 -8.17 -4.66 -13.09
C ASN A 75 -7.02 -5.40 -12.37
N GLY A 76 -7.36 -6.33 -11.48
CA GLY A 76 -6.43 -7.06 -10.64
C GLY A 76 -5.97 -6.33 -9.37
N ALA A 77 -6.47 -5.11 -9.09
CA ALA A 77 -6.12 -4.38 -7.87
C ALA A 77 -6.50 -5.16 -6.61
N TYR A 78 -7.71 -5.72 -6.56
CA TYR A 78 -8.18 -6.53 -5.42
C TYR A 78 -7.39 -7.84 -5.28
N SER A 79 -7.14 -8.57 -6.38
CA SER A 79 -6.27 -9.76 -6.38
C SER A 79 -4.88 -9.47 -5.82
N LEU A 80 -4.29 -8.33 -6.20
CA LEU A 80 -2.97 -7.91 -5.75
C LEU A 80 -2.99 -7.41 -4.30
N ALA A 81 -4.03 -6.68 -3.90
CA ALA A 81 -4.24 -6.25 -2.52
C ALA A 81 -4.37 -7.45 -1.57
N TYR A 82 -5.09 -8.49 -1.98
CA TYR A 82 -5.20 -9.73 -1.22
C TYR A 82 -3.83 -10.38 -1.01
N LYS A 83 -3.00 -10.45 -2.07
CA LYS A 83 -1.64 -11.01 -1.98
C LYS A 83 -0.78 -10.21 -1.01
N HIS A 84 -0.83 -8.87 -1.08
CA HIS A 84 -0.14 -8.00 -0.14
C HIS A 84 -0.62 -8.19 1.31
N MET A 85 -1.93 -8.21 1.55
CA MET A 85 -2.49 -8.39 2.89
C MET A 85 -2.17 -9.79 3.46
N LYS A 86 -2.18 -10.83 2.63
CA LYS A 86 -1.74 -12.18 3.02
C LYS A 86 -0.29 -12.19 3.46
N LEU A 87 0.59 -11.53 2.70
CA LEU A 87 2.00 -11.39 3.06
C LEU A 87 2.18 -10.60 4.36
N ALA A 88 1.40 -9.54 4.58
CA ALA A 88 1.43 -8.80 5.84
C ALA A 88 1.10 -9.71 7.04
N ASN A 89 0.03 -10.50 6.94
CA ASN A 89 -0.35 -11.49 7.95
C ASN A 89 0.74 -12.56 8.14
N ASP A 90 1.37 -13.05 7.07
CA ASP A 90 2.41 -14.08 7.17
C ASP A 90 3.69 -13.53 7.84
N LEU A 91 4.02 -12.24 7.64
CA LEU A 91 5.16 -11.57 8.27
C LEU A 91 4.93 -11.27 9.75
N ALA A 92 3.69 -11.04 10.16
CA ALA A 92 3.33 -10.67 11.53
C ALA A 92 2.02 -11.36 11.98
N PRO A 93 1.99 -12.70 12.08
CA PRO A 93 0.75 -13.47 12.32
C PRO A 93 0.13 -13.26 13.71
N GLN A 94 0.89 -12.68 14.63
CA GLN A 94 0.44 -12.28 15.96
C GLN A 94 -0.37 -10.98 15.96
N ASP A 95 -0.27 -10.15 14.92
CA ASP A 95 -1.05 -8.92 14.80
C ASP A 95 -2.44 -9.26 14.25
N PRO A 96 -3.53 -9.04 15.02
CA PRO A 96 -4.87 -9.34 14.57
C PRO A 96 -5.33 -8.45 13.41
N SER A 97 -4.75 -7.26 13.24
CA SER A 97 -5.17 -6.27 12.25
C SER A 97 -5.06 -6.80 10.82
N TYR A 98 -4.01 -7.58 10.52
CA TYR A 98 -3.84 -8.17 9.18
C TYR A 98 -4.82 -9.33 8.92
N LYS A 99 -5.24 -10.06 9.96
CA LYS A 99 -6.30 -11.08 9.84
C LYS A 99 -7.65 -10.45 9.60
N GLU A 100 -7.95 -9.35 10.28
CA GLU A 100 -9.14 -8.54 10.03
C GLU A 100 -9.11 -8.00 8.59
N GLY A 101 -7.96 -7.50 8.13
CA GLY A 101 -7.74 -7.10 6.74
C GLY A 101 -7.97 -8.22 5.73
N LEU A 102 -7.59 -9.47 6.03
CA LEU A 102 -7.93 -10.63 5.20
C LEU A 102 -9.43 -10.94 5.19
N GLY A 103 -10.12 -10.68 6.31
CA GLY A 103 -11.57 -10.84 6.45
C GLY A 103 -12.34 -10.02 5.41
N PHE A 104 -11.88 -8.80 5.10
CA PHE A 104 -12.47 -7.94 4.07
C PHE A 104 -12.60 -8.63 2.71
N PHE A 105 -11.61 -9.46 2.33
CA PHE A 105 -11.62 -10.16 1.05
C PHE A 105 -12.57 -11.36 1.01
N SER A 106 -13.04 -11.84 2.16
CA SER A 106 -14.02 -12.94 2.21
C SER A 106 -15.40 -12.52 1.66
N ASP A 107 -15.67 -11.22 1.64
CA ASP A 107 -16.91 -10.64 1.12
C ASP A 107 -16.79 -10.22 -0.36
N ILE A 108 -15.61 -10.33 -0.96
CA ILE A 108 -15.36 -9.98 -2.36
C ILE A 108 -15.53 -11.24 -3.23
N PRO A 109 -16.25 -11.17 -4.36
CA PRO A 109 -16.39 -12.30 -5.28
C PRO A 109 -15.05 -12.85 -5.77
N ASP A 110 -14.93 -14.19 -5.85
CA ASP A 110 -13.68 -14.87 -6.26
C ASP A 110 -13.16 -14.40 -7.63
N ASP A 111 -14.07 -14.08 -8.56
CA ASP A 111 -13.73 -13.59 -9.92
C ASP A 111 -13.09 -12.19 -9.94
N VAL A 112 -13.09 -11.50 -8.79
CA VAL A 112 -12.42 -10.20 -8.58
C VAL A 112 -11.06 -10.36 -7.88
N ILE A 113 -10.77 -11.53 -7.28
CA ILE A 113 -9.54 -11.82 -6.51
C ILE A 113 -8.57 -12.79 -7.23
N ASP A 114 -9.01 -13.44 -8.32
CA ASP A 114 -8.15 -14.34 -9.14
C ASP A 114 -6.88 -13.64 -9.71
#